data_AF-X1BWE6-F1
#
_entry.id   AF-X1BWE6-F1
#
_cell.length_a   1.000
_cell.length_b   1.000
_cell.length_c   1.000
_cell.angle_alpha   90.00
_cell.angle_beta   90.00
_cell.angle_gamma   90.00
#
_symmetry.space_group_name_H-M   'P 1'
#
loop_
_entity.id
_entity.type
_entity.pdbx_description
1 polymer ?
#
loop_
_entity_poly.entity_id
_entity_poly.type
_entity_poly.pdbx_seq_one_letter_code
_entity_poly.pdbx_strand_id
1 'polypeptide(L)' 'YVSRVIVNQPSNLTAGGSFSIGFAPTTTLGCGTWENNIISENLTYKHLMNITRIGYPISTSKIPSSEEIWEI' A
#
# COMPACT_ATOMS: atom_id res chain seq x y z
N TYR A 1 3.28 -14.86 9.14
CA TYR A 1 3.15 -13.46 8.69
C TYR A 1 1.83 -12.91 9.20
N VAL A 2 1.73 -11.61 9.52
CA VAL A 2 0.49 -10.99 10.04
C VAL A 2 0.31 -9.64 9.34
N SER A 3 -0.85 -9.42 8.70
CA SER A 3 -1.12 -8.17 7.97
C SER A 3 -1.67 -7.04 8.85
N ARG A 4 -2.34 -7.37 9.96
CA ARG A 4 -2.91 -6.41 10.92
C ARG A 4 -2.75 -6.88 12.35
N VAL A 5 -2.34 -5.96 13.22
CA VAL A 5 -2.28 -6.17 14.67
C VAL A 5 -3.28 -5.23 15.33
N ILE A 6 -4.24 -5.80 16.06
CA ILE A 6 -5.25 -5.07 16.81
C ILE A 6 -4.86 -5.08 18.28
N VAL A 7 -4.78 -3.90 18.90
CA VAL A 7 -4.34 -3.76 20.30
C VAL A 7 -5.52 -3.29 21.15
N ASN A 8 -5.79 -4.00 22.26
CA ASN A 8 -6.82 -3.67 23.25
C ASN A 8 -8.24 -3.49 22.68
N GLN A 9 -8.57 -4.17 21.58
CA GLN A 9 -9.88 -4.10 20.91
C GLN A 9 -10.30 -5.47 20.32
N PRO A 10 -11.60 -5.76 20.17
CA PRO A 10 -12.08 -7.01 19.58
C PRO A 10 -11.77 -7.08 18.08
N SER A 11 -11.05 -8.10 17.65
CA SER A 11 -10.48 -8.19 16.29
C SER A 11 -11.53 -8.38 15.18
N ASN A 12 -12.64 -9.04 15.46
CA ASN A 12 -13.65 -9.41 14.46
C ASN A 12 -14.25 -8.20 13.70
N LEU A 13 -14.60 -7.13 14.42
CA LEU A 13 -15.19 -5.92 13.84
C LEU A 13 -14.12 -4.87 13.53
N THR A 14 -13.07 -4.80 14.35
CA THR A 14 -12.06 -3.74 14.22
C THR A 14 -11.07 -4.00 13.10
N ALA A 15 -10.70 -5.26 12.81
CA ALA A 15 -9.84 -5.57 11.67
C ALA A 15 -10.45 -5.11 10.33
N GLY A 16 -11.78 -5.11 10.23
CA GLY A 16 -12.54 -4.60 9.09
C GLY A 16 -12.68 -3.07 9.03
N GLY A 17 -12.13 -2.30 9.96
CA GLY A 17 -12.27 -0.84 9.99
C GLY A 17 -13.53 -0.34 10.68
N SER A 18 -13.78 -0.82 11.90
CA SER A 18 -14.80 -0.26 12.81
C SER A 18 -14.56 1.24 13.09
N PHE A 19 -15.60 1.97 13.54
CA PHE A 19 -15.51 3.39 13.91
C PHE A 19 -14.48 3.71 15.00
N SER A 20 -14.02 2.71 15.75
CA SER A 20 -13.02 2.85 16.82
C SER A 20 -11.56 2.73 16.35
N ILE A 21 -11.30 2.52 15.04
CA ILE A 21 -9.95 2.37 14.48
C ILE A 21 -9.84 3.01 13.09
N GLY A 22 -8.66 3.55 12.78
CA GLY A 22 -8.42 4.29 11.52
C GLY A 22 -8.19 3.42 10.27
N PHE A 23 -8.65 2.17 10.25
CA PHE A 23 -8.53 1.32 9.06
C PHE A 23 -9.63 1.63 8.05
N ALA A 24 -9.33 1.45 6.76
CA ALA A 24 -10.36 1.58 5.73
C ALA A 24 -11.48 0.55 5.97
N PRO A 25 -12.76 0.98 6.04
CA PRO A 25 -13.86 0.06 6.31
C PRO A 25 -14.07 -0.89 5.14
N THR A 26 -14.06 -2.20 5.40
CA THR A 26 -14.23 -3.26 4.40
C THR A 26 -14.53 -4.61 5.04
N THR A 27 -15.17 -5.50 4.28
CA THR A 27 -15.31 -6.93 4.64
C THR A 27 -14.28 -7.81 3.95
N THR A 28 -13.45 -7.25 3.05
CA THR A 28 -12.42 -7.98 2.31
C THR A 28 -11.03 -7.58 2.78
N LEU A 29 -10.33 -8.54 3.38
CA LEU A 29 -9.08 -8.33 4.09
C LEU A 29 -7.91 -8.98 3.36
N GLY A 30 -6.92 -8.19 2.95
CA GLY A 30 -5.68 -8.72 2.40
C GLY A 30 -4.85 -9.45 3.47
N CYS A 31 -4.36 -10.64 3.14
CA CYS A 31 -3.48 -11.43 4.01
C CYS A 31 -1.99 -11.37 3.61
N GLY A 32 -1.64 -10.56 2.61
CA GLY A 32 -0.28 -10.38 2.12
C GLY A 32 0.30 -11.55 1.33
N THR A 33 1.52 -11.35 0.83
CA THR A 33 2.17 -12.23 -0.16
C THR A 33 2.45 -13.64 0.35
N TRP A 34 2.69 -13.79 1.66
CA TRP A 34 2.90 -15.10 2.28
C TRP A 34 1.67 -16.02 2.19
N GLU A 35 0.47 -15.43 2.12
CA GLU A 35 -0.81 -16.15 1.98
C GLU A 35 -1.43 -15.91 0.59
N ASN A 36 -0.58 -15.71 -0.42
CA ASN A 36 -1.00 -15.62 -1.82
C ASN A 36 -1.98 -14.47 -2.13
N ASN A 37 -1.88 -13.36 -1.40
CA ASN A 37 -2.60 -12.12 -1.68
C ASN A 37 -1.64 -11.03 -2.16
N ILE A 38 -2.05 -10.24 -3.15
CA ILE A 38 -1.23 -9.13 -3.68
C ILE A 38 -1.24 -7.88 -2.78
N ILE A 39 -2.18 -7.80 -1.83
CA ILE A 39 -2.28 -6.72 -0.84
C ILE A 39 -2.30 -7.28 0.60
N SER A 40 -1.76 -6.49 1.53
CA SER A 40 -1.90 -6.70 2.98
C SER A 40 -2.89 -5.72 3.62
N GLU A 41 -3.41 -4.78 2.85
CA GLU A 41 -4.30 -3.71 3.29
C GLU A 41 -5.76 -4.18 3.43
N ASN A 42 -6.59 -3.29 3.97
CA ASN A 42 -8.04 -3.39 3.83
C ASN A 42 -8.43 -2.95 2.41
N LEU A 43 -9.15 -3.80 1.67
CA LEU A 43 -9.54 -3.49 0.30
C LEU A 43 -10.40 -2.22 0.25
N THR A 44 -9.85 -1.16 -0.33
CA THR A 44 -10.53 0.10 -0.65
C THR A 44 -10.62 0.35 -2.16
N TYR A 45 -11.38 1.38 -2.55
CA TYR A 45 -11.61 1.79 -3.94
C TYR A 45 -10.33 2.06 -4.73
N LYS A 46 -9.23 2.46 -4.06
CA LYS A 46 -7.93 2.68 -4.70
C LYS A 46 -7.38 1.44 -5.39
N HIS A 47 -7.70 0.25 -4.87
CA HIS A 47 -7.28 -1.02 -5.49
C HIS A 47 -8.12 -1.39 -6.71
N LEU A 48 -9.28 -0.74 -6.89
CA LEU A 48 -10.22 -0.99 -7.99
C LEU A 48 -10.12 0.07 -9.08
N MET A 49 -9.19 1.02 -8.95
CA MET A 49 -9.03 2.15 -9.87
C MET A 49 -7.62 2.17 -10.44
N ASN A 50 -7.52 2.03 -11.75
CA ASN A 50 -6.26 2.24 -12.45
C ASN A 50 -5.91 3.74 -12.48
N ILE A 51 -4.64 4.06 -12.27
CA ILE A 51 -4.13 5.43 -12.37
C ILE A 51 -3.25 5.55 -13.61
N THR A 52 -3.74 6.26 -14.62
CA THR A 52 -2.93 6.64 -15.78
C THR A 52 -2.09 7.87 -15.43
N ARG A 53 -0.77 7.79 -15.64
CA ARG A 53 0.16 8.90 -15.40
C ARG A 53 0.71 9.40 -16.73
N ILE A 54 0.71 10.71 -16.93
CA ILE A 54 1.29 11.37 -18.10
C ILE A 54 2.66 11.90 -17.69
N GLY A 55 3.72 11.36 -18.29
CA GLY A 55 5.09 11.82 -18.09
C GLY A 55 5.52 12.76 -19.21
N TYR A 56 5.75 14.03 -18.89
CA TYR A 56 6.28 15.01 -19.83
C TYR A 56 7.82 14.96 -19.85
N PRO A 57 8.47 15.25 -21.00
CA PRO A 57 9.92 15.35 -21.06
C PRO A 57 10.41 16.51 -20.16
N ILE A 58 11.43 16.24 -19.35
CA ILE A 58 12.10 17.26 -18.54
C ILE A 58 13.31 17.75 -19.34
N SER A 59 13.33 19.03 -19.71
CA SER A 59 14.37 19.63 -20.56
C SER A 59 15.74 19.78 -19.88
N THR A 60 15.78 19.74 -18.54
CA THR A 60 16.97 20.02 -17.71
C THR A 60 17.52 18.80 -16.97
N SER A 61 17.08 17.59 -17.28
CA SER A 61 17.60 16.39 -16.60
C SER A 61 19.01 16.04 -17.12
N LYS A 62 20.05 16.32 -16.33
CA LYS A 62 21.38 15.74 -16.54
C LYS A 62 21.28 14.25 -16.21
N ILE A 63 21.53 13.40 -17.20
CA ILE A 63 21.71 11.96 -16.95
C ILE A 63 23.03 11.81 -16.19
N PRO A 64 23.03 11.23 -14.97
CA PRO A 64 24.26 11.07 -14.21
C PRO A 64 25.22 10.10 -14.92
N SER A 65 26.52 10.33 -14.81
CA SER A 65 27.53 9.38 -15.30
C SER A 65 27.60 8.14 -14.39
N SER A 66 28.18 7.05 -14.90
CA SER A 66 28.36 5.83 -14.11
C SER A 66 29.13 6.10 -12.82
N GLU A 67 30.16 6.93 -12.88
CA GLU A 67 30.99 7.31 -11.74
C GLU A 67 30.17 8.09 -10.70
N GLU A 68 29.35 9.05 -11.12
CA GLU A 68 28.46 9.83 -10.24
C GLU A 68 27.42 8.95 -9.51
N ILE A 69 27.00 7.82 -10.08
CA ILE A 69 26.03 6.89 -9.49
C ILE A 69 26.66 6.06 -8.35
N TRP A 70 27.93 5.68 -8.51
CA TRP A 70 28.63 4.76 -7.58
C TRP A 70 29.43 5.48 -6.48
N GLU A 71 29.53 6.80 -6.51
CA GLU A 71 30.20 7.63 -5.49
C GLU A 71 29.35 7.95 -4.24
N ILE A 72 28.12 7.42 -4.15
CA ILE A 72 27.18 7.65 -3.01
C ILE A 72 27.53 6.76 -1.81
#